data_AF-A0A382L8L8-F1
#
_entry.id   AF-A0A382L8L8-F1
#
_cell.length_a   1.000
_cell.length_b   1.000
_cell.length_c   1.000
_cell.angle_alpha   90.00
_cell.angle_beta   90.00
_cell.angle_gamma   90.00
#
_symmetry.space_group_name_H-M   'P 1'
#
loop_
_entity.id
_entity.type
_entity.pdbx_description
1 polymer ?
#
loop_
_entity_poly.entity_id
_entity_poly.type
_entity_poly.pdbx_seq_one_letter_code
_entity_poly.pdbx_strand_id
1 'polypeptide(L)'
;MIIDKALINSFVKTTERAAYGASNFKGKNDKIAADQAAVDEMRRELNTINMKGKIVIGEGELDEAPMLYINEEIGTKIGEE
;
A
#
# COMPACT_ATOMS: atom_id res chain seq x y z
N MET A 1 10.78 -18.40 -5.82
CA MET A 1 9.49 -17.69 -5.76
C MET A 1 9.35 -16.89 -7.04
N ILE A 2 8.38 -17.24 -7.88
CA ILE A 2 8.08 -16.54 -9.13
C ILE A 2 6.76 -15.85 -8.89
N ILE A 3 6.75 -14.52 -8.91
CA ILE A 3 5.51 -13.74 -8.86
C ILE A 3 4.72 -14.01 -10.14
N ASP A 4 3.41 -14.27 -10.02
CA ASP A 4 2.52 -14.29 -11.17
C ASP A 4 2.60 -12.94 -11.90
N LYS A 5 2.91 -12.99 -13.20
CA LYS A 5 3.00 -11.79 -14.05
C LYS A 5 1.71 -10.99 -14.06
N ALA A 6 0.57 -11.63 -13.78
CA ALA A 6 -0.72 -10.96 -13.63
C ALA A 6 -0.72 -9.89 -12.50
N LEU A 7 0.10 -10.06 -11.45
CA LEU A 7 0.17 -9.13 -10.33
C LEU A 7 1.04 -7.89 -10.59
N ILE A 8 1.95 -7.96 -11.58
CA ILE A 8 2.94 -6.91 -11.83
C ILE A 8 2.25 -5.56 -12.11
N ASN A 9 1.26 -5.54 -12.99
CA ASN A 9 0.54 -4.31 -13.33
C ASN A 9 -0.21 -3.72 -12.13
N SER A 10 -0.74 -4.57 -11.26
CA SER A 10 -1.41 -4.14 -10.04
C SER A 10 -0.45 -3.47 -9.07
N PHE A 11 0.75 -4.03 -8.87
CA PHE A 11 1.78 -3.41 -8.03
C PHE A 11 2.30 -2.10 -8.61
N VAL A 12 2.50 -2.02 -9.93
CA VAL A 12 2.85 -0.77 -10.61
C VAL A 12 1.80 0.28 -10.31
N LYS A 13 0.51 -0.03 -10.55
CA LYS A 13 -0.60 0.89 -10.27
C LYS A 13 -0.66 1.33 -8.81
N THR A 14 -0.46 0.42 -7.87
CA THR A 14 -0.38 0.74 -6.44
C THR A 14 0.69 1.82 -6.16
N THR A 15 1.90 1.65 -6.71
CA THR A 15 2.98 2.63 -6.52
C THR A 15 2.71 3.97 -7.21
N GLU A 16 2.08 3.96 -8.40
CA GLU A 16 1.64 5.18 -9.10
C GLU A 16 0.61 5.97 -8.27
N ARG A 17 -0.37 5.28 -7.68
CA ARG A 17 -1.40 5.90 -6.84
C ARG A 17 -0.84 6.47 -5.55
N ALA A 18 0.07 5.75 -4.90
CA ALA A 18 0.78 6.25 -3.72
C ALA A 18 1.59 7.53 -4.04
N ALA A 19 2.36 7.52 -5.13
CA ALA A 19 3.12 8.68 -5.58
C ALA A 19 2.20 9.86 -5.92
N TYR A 20 1.05 9.61 -6.56
CA TYR A 20 0.03 10.61 -6.81
C TYR A 20 -0.49 11.23 -5.50
N GLY A 21 -0.84 10.42 -4.50
CA GLY A 21 -1.30 10.86 -3.19
C GLY A 21 -0.30 11.83 -2.53
N ALA A 22 0.96 11.41 -2.42
CA ALA A 22 2.05 12.23 -1.88
C ALA A 22 2.27 13.53 -2.67
N SER A 23 2.14 13.48 -4.01
CA SER A 23 2.42 14.63 -4.88
C SER A 23 1.54 15.85 -4.59
N ASN A 24 0.34 15.64 -4.05
CA ASN A 24 -0.58 16.70 -3.64
C ASN A 24 -0.04 17.57 -2.51
N PHE A 25 0.99 17.10 -1.79
CA PHE A 25 1.63 17.78 -0.67
C PHE A 25 3.06 18.26 -0.97
N LYS A 26 3.54 18.08 -2.20
CA LYS A 26 4.86 18.57 -2.62
C LYS A 26 4.95 20.08 -2.43
N GLY A 27 5.98 20.52 -1.69
CA GLY A 27 6.23 21.93 -1.40
C GLY A 27 5.37 22.55 -0.29
N LYS A 28 4.52 21.77 0.38
CA LYS A 28 3.67 22.26 1.48
C LYS A 28 4.32 22.17 2.87
N ASN A 29 5.51 21.58 2.97
CA ASN A 29 6.22 21.33 4.23
C ASN A 29 5.39 20.54 5.28
N ASP A 30 4.43 19.74 4.81
CA ASP A 30 3.57 18.91 5.64
C ASP A 30 3.89 17.43 5.37
N LYS A 31 4.90 16.92 6.08
CA LYS A 31 5.37 15.55 5.89
C LYS A 31 4.32 14.51 6.29
N ILE A 32 3.52 14.81 7.33
CA ILE A 32 2.57 13.85 7.90
C ILE A 32 1.41 13.67 6.92
N ALA A 33 0.88 14.76 6.38
CA ALA A 33 -0.20 14.66 5.40
C ALA A 33 0.27 14.06 4.07
N ALA A 34 1.51 14.31 3.66
CA ALA A 34 2.09 13.70 2.45
C ALA A 34 2.19 12.17 2.58
N ASP A 35 2.69 11.70 3.72
CA ASP A 35 2.86 10.29 4.04
C ASP A 35 1.50 9.58 4.15
N GLN A 36 0.58 10.15 4.92
CA GLN A 36 -0.79 9.66 5.06
C GLN A 36 -1.49 9.50 3.71
N ALA A 37 -1.39 10.52 2.83
CA ALA A 37 -2.02 10.46 1.52
C ALA A 37 -1.42 9.37 0.61
N ALA A 38 -0.14 9.04 0.77
CA ALA A 38 0.50 7.96 0.04
C ALA A 38 0.03 6.59 0.54
N VAL A 39 0.03 6.40 1.86
CA VAL A 39 -0.42 5.18 2.54
C VAL A 39 -1.89 4.87 2.22
N ASP A 40 -2.75 5.89 2.22
CA ASP A 40 -4.18 5.75 1.91
C ASP A 40 -4.41 5.22 0.49
N GLU A 41 -3.76 5.83 -0.50
CA GLU A 41 -3.86 5.42 -1.90
C GLU A 41 -3.24 4.03 -2.11
N MET A 42 -2.09 3.76 -1.49
CA MET A 42 -1.42 2.47 -1.56
C MET A 42 -2.31 1.35 -1.02
N ARG A 43 -2.79 1.50 0.22
CA ARG A 43 -3.64 0.51 0.89
C ARG A 43 -4.93 0.27 0.12
N ARG A 44 -5.53 1.33 -0.41
CA ARG A 44 -6.74 1.22 -1.24
C ARG A 44 -6.50 0.36 -2.47
N GLU A 45 -5.44 0.60 -3.22
CA GLU A 45 -5.14 -0.18 -4.43
C GLU A 45 -4.73 -1.62 -4.11
N LEU A 46 -3.91 -1.84 -3.07
CA LEU A 46 -3.54 -3.18 -2.60
C LEU A 46 -4.78 -4.03 -2.29
N ASN A 47 -5.81 -3.44 -1.68
CA ASN A 47 -7.07 -4.11 -1.35
C ASN A 47 -7.97 -4.41 -2.56
N THR A 48 -7.61 -3.98 -3.77
CA THR A 48 -8.29 -4.39 -5.01
C THR A 48 -7.65 -5.60 -5.69
N ILE A 49 -6.46 -6.01 -5.25
CA ILE A 49 -5.70 -7.09 -5.88
C ILE A 49 -6.25 -8.44 -5.40
N ASN A 50 -6.46 -9.36 -6.34
CA ASN A 50 -6.80 -10.75 -6.05
C ASN A 50 -5.58 -11.51 -5.51
N MET A 51 -5.26 -11.24 -4.26
CA MET A 51 -4.24 -11.91 -3.46
C MET A 51 -4.66 -12.02 -1.99
N LYS A 52 -3.92 -12.84 -1.25
CA LYS A 52 -3.92 -12.94 0.21
C LYS A 52 -2.59 -12.40 0.73
N GLY A 53 -2.39 -11.10 0.58
CA GLY A 53 -1.14 -10.47 0.96
C GLY A 53 -1.04 -10.25 2.46
N LYS A 54 0.19 -10.28 2.97
CA LYS A 54 0.51 -9.93 4.34
C LYS A 54 1.66 -8.92 4.36
N ILE A 55 1.47 -7.81 5.08
CA ILE A 55 2.52 -6.82 5.27
C ILE A 55 3.59 -7.40 6.19
N VAL A 56 4.80 -7.58 5.66
CA VAL A 56 5.98 -8.02 6.43
C VAL A 56 6.91 -6.86 6.80
N ILE A 57 6.82 -5.76 6.04
CA ILE A 57 7.50 -4.48 6.30
C ILE A 57 6.48 -3.39 5.96
N GLY A 58 6.25 -2.48 6.90
CA GLY A 58 5.19 -1.48 6.81
C GLY A 58 5.55 -0.19 7.56
N GLU A 59 4.54 0.64 7.85
CA GLU A 59 4.70 1.93 8.53
C GLU A 59 5.11 1.79 10.01
N GLY A 60 4.86 0.63 10.60
CA GLY A 60 5.21 0.33 12.00
C GLY A 60 4.44 -0.87 12.54
N GLU A 61 4.49 -1.04 13.86
CA GLU A 61 3.62 -1.97 14.58
C GLU A 61 2.17 -1.45 14.61
N LEU A 62 1.18 -2.33 14.83
CA LEU A 62 -0.25 -1.95 14.86
C LEU A 62 -0.57 -0.83 15.86
N ASP A 63 0.14 -0.80 16.99
CA ASP A 63 -0.05 0.22 18.04
C ASP A 63 0.45 1.61 17.61
N GLU A 64 1.33 1.67 16.61
CA GLU A 64 2.00 2.90 16.14
C GLU A 64 1.47 3.36 14.77
N ALA A 65 1.00 2.42 13.95
CA ALA A 65 0.52 2.67 12.60
C ALA A 65 -0.90 2.09 12.39
N PRO A 66 -1.91 2.92 12.06
CA PRO A 66 -3.27 2.45 11.83
C PRO A 66 -3.46 1.73 10.49
N MET A 67 -2.50 1.85 9.57
CA MET A 67 -2.56 1.32 8.20
C MET A 67 -1.18 0.90 7.73
N LEU A 68 -1.14 -0.12 6.88
CA LEU A 68 0.06 -0.81 6.41
C LEU A 68 0.99 -1.22 7.57
N TYR A 69 0.42 -1.70 8.67
CA TYR A 69 1.17 -2.15 9.84
C TYR A 69 1.68 -3.59 9.64
N ILE A 70 2.70 -3.97 10.40
CA ILE A 70 3.28 -5.32 10.32
C ILE A 70 2.22 -6.36 10.69
N ASN A 71 2.08 -7.38 9.83
CA ASN A 71 1.04 -8.40 9.83
C ASN A 71 -0.36 -7.97 9.36
N GLU A 72 -0.56 -6.78 8.82
CA GLU A 72 -1.83 -6.43 8.19
C GLU A 72 -2.11 -7.37 7.00
N GLU A 73 -3.33 -7.92 6.94
CA GLU A 73 -3.84 -8.65 5.78
C GLU A 73 -4.35 -7.67 4.72
N ILE A 74 -3.90 -7.83 3.48
CA ILE A 74 -4.26 -6.98 2.34
C ILE A 74 -4.68 -7.80 1.13
N GLY A 75 -5.40 -7.17 0.20
CA GLY A 75 -5.97 -7.81 -0.97
C GLY A 75 -7.39 -8.32 -0.74
N THR A 76 -7.99 -8.93 -1.76
CA THR A 76 -9.40 -9.37 -1.71
C THR A 76 -9.59 -10.68 -0.92
N LYS A 77 -8.52 -11.25 -0.35
CA LYS A 77 -8.49 -12.56 0.34
C LYS A 77 -8.75 -13.75 -0.59
N ILE A 78 -8.76 -13.52 -1.89
CA ILE A 78 -8.90 -14.52 -2.95
C ILE A 78 -7.60 -14.50 -3.76
N GLY A 79 -7.09 -15.65 -4.18
CA GLY A 79 -5.84 -15.75 -4.93
C GLY A 79 -4.67 -16.31 -4.12
N GLU A 80 -3.47 -16.11 -4.64
CA GLU A 80 -2.21 -16.58 -4.05
C GLU A 80 -1.84 -15.81 -2.77
N GLU A 81 -1.05 -16.46 -1.91
CA GLU A 81 -0.43 -15.89 -0.70
C GLU A 81 0.97 -15.36 -1.01
#